data_AF-A0A3D2SQ55-F1
#
_entry.id   AF-A0A3D2SQ55-F1
#
_cell.length_a   1.000
_cell.length_b   1.000
_cell.length_c   1.000
_cell.angle_alpha   90.00
_cell.angle_beta   90.00
_cell.angle_gamma   90.00
#
_symmetry.space_group_name_H-M   'P 1'
#
loop_
_entity.id
_entity.type
_entity.pdbx_description
1 polymer ?
#
loop_
_entity_poly.entity_id
_entity_poly.type
_entity_poly.pdbx_seq_one_letter_code
_entity_poly.pdbx_strand_id
1 'polypeptide(L)' 'MSSLQQQVSANEWTARCQLAALYRLIAYYRMTDLIDTHISLRVP' A
#
# COMPACT_ATOMS: atom_id res chain seq x y z
N MET A 1 -10.47 2.68 -20.05
CA MET A 1 -9.25 2.95 -19.24
C MET A 1 -8.66 1.62 -18.82
N SER A 2 -7.36 1.37 -19.00
CA SER A 2 -6.70 0.16 -18.50
C SER A 2 -6.50 0.23 -16.98
N SER A 3 -6.53 -0.91 -16.31
CA SER A 3 -6.26 -1.00 -14.86
C SER A 3 -4.82 -0.61 -14.56
N LEU A 4 -4.56 0.05 -13.42
CA LEU A 4 -3.20 0.34 -12.97
C LEU A 4 -2.34 -0.92 -12.86
N GLN A 5 -2.94 -2.06 -12.48
CA GLN A 5 -2.25 -3.35 -12.43
C GLN A 5 -1.62 -3.74 -13.77
N GLN A 6 -2.22 -3.31 -14.90
CA GLN A 6 -1.72 -3.60 -16.24
C GLN A 6 -0.62 -2.63 -16.69
N GLN A 7 -0.36 -1.57 -15.92
CA GLN A 7 0.58 -0.50 -16.25
C GLN A 7 1.87 -0.56 -15.42
N VAL A 8 1.95 -1.45 -14.43
CA VAL A 8 3.10 -1.58 -13.51
C VAL A 8 3.68 -2.99 -13.57
N SER A 9 4.90 -3.17 -13.07
CA SER A 9 5.50 -4.50 -12.95
C SER A 9 4.74 -5.37 -11.94
N ALA A 10 4.82 -6.70 -12.08
CA ALA A 10 4.19 -7.62 -11.13
C ALA A 10 4.76 -7.48 -9.70
N ASN A 11 6.05 -7.17 -9.59
CA ASN A 11 6.72 -6.93 -8.30
C ASN A 11 6.21 -5.65 -7.65
N GLU A 12 6.06 -4.57 -8.41
CA GLU A 12 5.48 -3.33 -7.92
C GLU A 12 4.02 -3.53 -7.49
N TRP A 13 3.22 -4.26 -8.27
CA TRP A 13 1.83 -4.55 -7.92
C TRP A 13 1.73 -5.30 -6.59
N THR A 14 2.56 -6.33 -6.40
CA THR A 14 2.64 -7.09 -5.15
C THR A 14 3.02 -6.20 -3.97
N ALA A 15 4.03 -5.34 -4.15
CA ALA A 15 4.49 -4.40 -3.14
C ALA A 15 3.37 -3.41 -2.73
N ARG A 16 2.62 -2.88 -3.70
CA ARG A 16 1.45 -2.01 -3.45
C ARG A 16 0.36 -2.73 -2.67
N CYS A 17 0.05 -3.99 -3.01
CA CYS A 17 -0.93 -4.80 -2.28
C CYS A 17 -0.50 -5.06 -0.83
N GLN A 18 0.79 -5.37 -0.60
CA GLN A 18 1.33 -5.58 0.73
C GLN A 18 1.30 -4.30 1.58
N LEU A 19 1.66 -3.14 1.00
CA LEU A 19 1.56 -1.85 1.67
C LEU A 19 0.10 -1.53 2.04
N ALA A 20 -0.85 -1.78 1.15
CA ALA A 20 -2.28 -1.61 1.45
C ALA A 20 -2.76 -2.52 2.58
N ALA A 21 -2.28 -3.77 2.65
CA ALA A 21 -2.57 -4.68 3.75
C ALA A 21 -1.99 -4.18 5.09
N LEU A 22 -0.76 -3.64 5.08
CA LEU A 22 -0.14 -3.04 6.26
C LEU A 22 -0.94 -1.85 6.80
N TYR A 23 -1.41 -0.95 5.93
CA TYR A 23 -2.30 0.15 6.33
C TYR A 23 -3.56 -0.35 7.06
N ARG A 24 -4.17 -1.46 6.59
CA ARG A 24 -5.33 -2.07 7.26
C ARG A 24 -4.98 -2.64 8.63
N LEU A 25 -3.80 -3.25 8.79
CA LEU A 25 -3.34 -3.77 10.08
C LEU A 25 -3.13 -2.62 11.08
N ILE A 26 -2.49 -1.54 10.67
CA ILE A 26 -2.22 -0.38 11.54
C ILE A 26 -3.54 0.29 11.97
N ALA A 27 -4.52 0.39 11.06
CA ALA A 27 -5.86 0.84 11.40
C ALA A 27 -6.55 -0.08 12.43
N TYR A 28 -6.46 -1.41 12.23
CA TYR A 28 -7.02 -2.40 13.17
C TYR A 28 -6.41 -2.26 14.59
N TYR A 29 -5.10 -2.04 14.68
CA TYR A 29 -4.40 -1.85 15.95
C TYR A 29 -4.47 -0.42 16.50
N ARG A 30 -5.25 0.48 15.87
CA ARG A 30 -5.43 1.88 16.28
C ARG A 30 -4.09 2.65 16.37
N MET A 31 -3.17 2.32 15.47
CA MET A 31 -1.86 2.97 15.35
C MET A 31 -1.87 4.10 14.30
N THR A 32 -3.05 4.56 13.90
CA THR A 32 -3.23 5.67 12.94
C THR A 32 -3.54 6.96 13.68
N ASP A 33 -2.92 8.05 13.25
CA ASP A 33 -3.30 9.42 13.58
C ASP A 33 -4.08 10.02 12.42
N LEU A 34 -5.42 9.97 12.47
CA LEU A 34 -6.36 10.40 11.42
C LEU A 34 -5.82 10.17 9.99
N ILE A 35 -5.27 11.21 9.35
CA ILE A 35 -4.71 11.20 8.00
C ILE A 35 -3.20 11.46 7.97
N ASP A 36 -2.55 11.68 9.13
CA ASP A 36 -1.16 12.12 9.25
C ASP A 36 -0.15 10.96 9.27
N THR A 37 -0.63 9.72 9.33
CA THR A 37 0.23 8.53 9.29
C THR A 37 0.67 8.19 7.87
N HIS A 38 1.97 8.30 7.60
CA HIS A 38 2.59 8.03 6.30
C HIS A 38 3.53 6.82 6.36
N ILE A 39 3.36 5.87 5.44
CA ILE A 39 4.17 4.66 5.35
C ILE A 39 4.61 4.52 3.89
N SER A 40 5.92 4.38 3.69
CA SER A 40 6.51 4.22 2.37
C SER A 40 7.11 2.83 2.20
N LEU A 41 7.16 2.38 0.95
CA LEU A 41 7.82 1.15 0.54
C LEU A 41 8.59 1.42 -0.75
N ARG A 42 9.85 0.97 -0.82
CA ARG A 42 10.66 1.08 -2.04
C ARG A 42 10.07 0.17 -3.11
N VAL A 43 9.83 0.71 -4.30
CA VAL A 43 9.45 -0.09 -5.46
C VAL A 43 10.65 -0.96 -5.88
N PRO A 44 10.47 -2.28 -6.07
CA PRO A 44 11.52 -3.20 -6.52
C PRO A 44 12.06 -2.89 -7.92
#